data_AF-A0A1H9HRC9-F1
#
_entry.id   AF-A0A1H9HRC9-F1
#
_cell.length_a   1.000
_cell.length_b   1.000
_cell.length_c   1.000
_cell.angle_alpha   90.00
_cell.angle_beta   90.00
_cell.angle_gamma   90.00
#
_symmetry.space_group_name_H-M   'P 1'
#
loop_
_entity.id
_entity.type
_entity.pdbx_description
1 polymer ?
#
loop_
_entity_poly.entity_id
_entity_poly.type
_entity_poly.pdbx_seq_one_letter_code
_entity_poly.pdbx_strand_id
1 'polypeptide(L)'
;MADITLKYLTELTAATSVDANDLIHINQGGNDRSVTASVLRAFMINAIYPVGVTLFFATNQNPNNLFPNTRWQRINGYGRTIRLANEAMSDVLETGGSDSVTLSVDNIPSHSHGFSGNTSSYDHGTRTTSTNGNHNHGIEHRVNNYANSTGGNDVMKTGGGTTFYTKDSGEHSHTVQIGSHSHSFSGTTGSTGGGQSFITKNEYINLIAWYRVS
;
A
#
# COMPACT_ATOMS: atom_id res chain seq x y z
N MET A 1 -30.67 78.70 -24.81
CA MET A 1 -30.84 77.46 -24.03
C MET A 1 -30.91 77.87 -22.59
N ALA A 2 -32.10 77.79 -21.98
CA ALA A 2 -32.24 78.07 -20.56
C ALA A 2 -31.53 76.95 -19.79
N ASP A 3 -30.50 77.34 -19.06
CA ASP A 3 -29.78 76.49 -18.13
C ASP A 3 -30.77 76.05 -17.04
N ILE A 4 -31.22 74.80 -17.07
CA ILE A 4 -32.07 74.26 -16.01
C ILE A 4 -31.17 74.08 -14.80
N THR A 5 -31.11 75.10 -13.95
CA THR A 5 -30.50 74.98 -12.63
C THR A 5 -31.35 73.97 -11.84
N LEU A 6 -30.89 72.72 -11.75
CA LEU A 6 -31.52 71.65 -10.97
C LEU A 6 -31.41 71.97 -9.47
N LYS A 7 -32.30 72.87 -9.00
CA LYS A 7 -32.31 73.48 -7.67
C LYS A 7 -32.67 72.52 -6.51
N TYR A 8 -32.73 71.22 -6.77
CA TYR A 8 -33.23 70.20 -5.84
C TYR A 8 -32.39 68.91 -5.79
N LEU A 9 -31.22 68.86 -6.42
CA LEU A 9 -30.32 67.70 -6.27
C LEU A 9 -29.47 67.90 -5.01
N THR A 10 -29.88 67.31 -3.90
CA THR A 10 -29.02 67.15 -2.72
C THR A 10 -28.01 66.04 -2.98
N GLU A 11 -26.75 66.22 -2.55
CA GLU A 11 -25.71 65.20 -2.74
C GLU A 11 -26.07 63.88 -2.04
N LEU A 12 -25.76 62.76 -2.71
CA LEU A 12 -25.82 61.45 -2.09
C LEU A 12 -24.66 61.31 -1.11
N THR A 13 -24.96 61.19 0.18
CA THR A 13 -23.95 61.22 1.24
C THR A 13 -23.20 59.90 1.42
N ALA A 14 -23.77 58.77 0.97
CA ALA A 14 -23.09 57.48 0.91
C ALA A 14 -23.77 56.52 -0.08
N ALA A 15 -23.02 55.57 -0.65
CA ALA A 15 -23.60 54.52 -1.49
C ALA A 15 -24.59 53.61 -0.71
N THR A 16 -24.44 53.51 0.61
CA THR A 16 -25.32 52.74 1.50
C THR A 16 -26.68 53.41 1.73
N SER A 17 -26.85 54.69 1.38
CA SER A 17 -28.12 55.40 1.53
C SER A 17 -29.05 55.23 0.33
N VAL A 18 -28.64 54.45 -0.68
CA VAL A 18 -29.47 54.17 -1.87
C VAL A 18 -30.35 52.95 -1.61
N ASP A 19 -31.67 53.16 -1.63
CA ASP A 19 -32.67 52.08 -1.56
C ASP A 19 -32.80 51.35 -2.90
N ALA A 20 -33.28 50.10 -2.86
CA ALA A 20 -33.52 49.30 -4.06
C ALA A 20 -34.49 49.95 -5.05
N ASN A 21 -35.39 50.82 -4.58
CA ASN A 21 -36.41 51.50 -5.39
C ASN A 21 -36.00 52.90 -5.83
N ASP A 22 -34.86 53.43 -5.37
CA ASP A 22 -34.39 54.75 -5.77
C ASP A 22 -34.16 54.82 -7.28
N LEU A 23 -34.56 55.94 -7.88
CA LEU A 23 -34.49 56.14 -9.32
C LEU A 23 -33.15 56.71 -9.75
N ILE A 24 -32.61 56.12 -10.81
CA ILE A 24 -31.42 56.57 -11.53
C ILE A 24 -31.84 56.91 -12.94
N HIS A 25 -31.58 58.16 -13.35
CA HIS A 25 -31.86 58.63 -14.70
C HIS A 25 -30.75 58.21 -15.66
N ILE A 26 -31.16 57.69 -16.82
CA ILE A 26 -30.28 57.27 -17.91
C ILE A 26 -30.83 57.83 -19.23
N ASN A 27 -29.94 58.14 -20.16
CA ASN A 27 -30.34 58.42 -21.53
C ASN A 27 -30.21 57.15 -22.37
N GLN A 28 -31.31 56.70 -22.98
CA GLN A 28 -31.33 55.50 -23.83
C GLN A 28 -31.91 55.85 -25.19
N GLY A 29 -31.05 55.88 -26.22
CA GLY A 29 -31.46 56.18 -27.59
C GLY A 29 -32.07 57.58 -27.74
N GLY A 30 -31.52 58.57 -27.02
CA GLY A 30 -31.99 59.97 -27.07
C GLY A 30 -33.19 60.28 -26.18
N ASN A 31 -33.78 59.28 -25.50
CA ASN A 31 -34.86 59.47 -24.53
C ASN A 31 -34.37 59.31 -23.10
N ASP A 32 -34.78 60.22 -22.23
CA ASP A 32 -34.51 60.09 -20.79
C ASP A 32 -35.46 59.07 -20.18
N ARG A 33 -34.87 58.07 -19.52
CA ARG A 33 -35.57 57.01 -18.80
C ARG A 33 -35.06 56.97 -17.38
N SER A 34 -35.83 56.39 -16.48
CA SER A 34 -35.40 56.11 -15.11
C SER A 34 -35.46 54.62 -14.85
N VAL A 35 -34.42 54.09 -14.20
CA VAL A 35 -34.37 52.72 -13.70
C VAL A 35 -34.21 52.74 -12.19
N THR A 36 -34.60 51.67 -11.51
CA THR A 36 -34.34 51.56 -10.08
C THR A 36 -32.87 51.18 -9.83
N ALA A 37 -32.33 51.53 -8.67
CA ALA A 37 -31.00 51.10 -8.25
C ALA A 37 -30.86 49.57 -8.23
N SER A 38 -31.94 48.84 -7.94
CA SER A 38 -31.97 47.37 -8.03
C SER A 38 -31.75 46.85 -9.45
N VAL A 39 -32.35 47.48 -10.47
CA VAL A 39 -32.13 47.11 -11.88
C VAL A 39 -30.68 47.36 -12.29
N LEU A 40 -30.12 48.52 -11.92
CA LEU A 40 -28.72 48.82 -12.21
C LEU A 40 -27.76 47.85 -11.49
N ARG A 41 -28.04 47.53 -10.22
CA ARG A 41 -27.26 46.53 -9.45
C ARG A 41 -27.29 45.16 -10.13
N ALA A 42 -28.46 44.70 -10.57
CA ALA A 42 -28.59 43.44 -11.29
C ALA A 42 -27.81 43.44 -12.61
N PHE A 43 -27.85 44.55 -13.36
CA PHE A 43 -27.05 44.72 -14.57
C PHE A 43 -25.55 44.58 -14.29
N MET A 44 -25.03 45.26 -13.27
CA MET A 44 -23.61 45.15 -12.89
C MET A 44 -23.22 43.75 -12.43
N ILE A 45 -24.03 43.11 -11.59
CA ILE A 45 -23.79 41.74 -11.12
C ILE A 45 -23.73 40.78 -12.31
N ASN A 46 -24.65 40.89 -13.28
CA ASN A 46 -24.67 40.03 -14.46
C ASN A 46 -23.48 40.28 -15.40
N ALA A 47 -23.00 41.52 -15.49
CA ALA A 47 -21.83 41.84 -16.30
C ALA A 47 -20.52 41.32 -15.68
N ILE A 48 -20.37 41.41 -14.36
CA ILE A 48 -19.14 41.01 -13.65
C ILE A 48 -19.13 39.50 -13.37
N TYR A 49 -20.28 38.92 -13.04
CA TYR A 49 -20.42 37.54 -12.62
C TYR A 49 -21.35 36.77 -13.57
N PRO A 50 -20.92 36.41 -14.78
CA PRO A 50 -21.74 35.64 -15.71
C PRO A 50 -22.05 34.23 -15.16
N VAL A 51 -23.08 33.58 -15.70
CA VAL A 51 -23.38 32.17 -15.37
C VAL A 51 -22.16 31.30 -15.71
N GLY A 52 -21.79 30.41 -14.79
CA GLY A 52 -20.60 29.56 -14.87
C GLY A 52 -19.35 30.14 -14.20
N VAL A 53 -19.33 31.43 -13.80
CA VAL A 53 -18.18 32.00 -13.08
C VAL A 53 -18.02 31.36 -11.70
N THR A 54 -16.78 31.21 -11.25
CA THR A 54 -16.45 30.67 -9.93
C THR A 54 -15.85 31.76 -9.03
N LEU A 55 -16.26 31.77 -7.75
CA LEU A 55 -15.73 32.64 -6.70
C LEU A 55 -15.19 31.81 -5.54
N PHE A 56 -14.13 32.31 -4.90
CA PHE A 56 -13.53 31.75 -3.70
C PHE A 56 -13.67 32.71 -2.52
N PHE A 57 -14.11 32.20 -1.37
CA PHE A 57 -14.28 32.96 -0.14
C PHE A 57 -13.39 32.39 0.96
N ALA A 58 -12.66 33.28 1.65
CA ALA A 58 -11.85 32.93 2.83
C ALA A 58 -12.66 32.84 4.12
N THR A 59 -13.94 33.23 4.09
CA THR A 59 -14.87 33.19 5.22
C THR A 59 -16.18 32.54 4.78
N ASN A 60 -17.05 32.22 5.74
CA ASN A 60 -18.33 31.54 5.48
C ASN A 60 -19.39 32.46 4.85
N GLN A 61 -19.08 33.02 3.69
CA GLN A 61 -19.98 33.83 2.89
C GLN A 61 -20.77 32.95 1.93
N ASN A 62 -22.07 33.24 1.82
CA ASN A 62 -22.94 32.63 0.84
C ASN A 62 -23.26 33.65 -0.25
N PRO A 63 -22.78 33.48 -1.48
CA PRO A 63 -23.03 34.43 -2.57
C PRO A 63 -24.52 34.58 -2.92
N ASN A 64 -25.38 33.61 -2.58
CA ASN A 64 -26.83 33.77 -2.72
C ASN A 64 -27.41 34.88 -1.82
N ASN A 65 -26.74 35.21 -0.70
CA ASN A 65 -27.13 36.31 0.18
C ASN A 65 -26.50 37.64 -0.28
N LEU A 66 -25.32 37.58 -0.89
CA LEU A 66 -24.57 38.76 -1.35
C LEU A 66 -25.11 39.31 -2.67
N PHE A 67 -25.62 38.43 -3.54
CA PHE A 67 -26.10 38.75 -4.87
C PHE A 67 -27.56 38.32 -5.04
N PRO A 68 -28.52 39.11 -4.55
CA PRO A 68 -29.94 38.83 -4.73
C PRO A 68 -30.30 38.64 -6.21
N ASN A 69 -31.30 37.80 -6.48
CA ASN A 69 -31.76 37.44 -7.84
C ASN A 69 -30.71 36.69 -8.69
N THR A 70 -29.71 36.09 -8.05
CA THR A 70 -28.79 35.13 -8.67
C THR A 70 -28.84 33.82 -7.89
N ARG A 71 -28.38 32.74 -8.51
CA ARG A 71 -28.27 31.43 -7.86
C ARG A 71 -26.86 30.89 -7.99
N TRP A 72 -26.30 30.46 -6.88
CA TRP A 72 -24.97 29.93 -6.76
C TRP A 72 -25.00 28.54 -6.14
N GLN A 73 -24.20 27.65 -6.70
CA GLN A 73 -24.02 26.30 -6.18
C GLN A 73 -22.62 26.16 -5.60
N ARG A 74 -22.53 25.52 -4.44
CA ARG A 74 -21.25 25.23 -3.80
C ARG A 74 -20.51 24.18 -4.62
N ILE A 75 -19.22 24.38 -4.85
CA ILE A 75 -18.36 23.33 -5.38
C ILE A 75 -18.13 22.35 -4.24
N ASN A 76 -18.73 21.17 -4.35
CA ASN A 76 -18.57 20.12 -3.35
C ASN A 76 -17.14 19.60 -3.40
N GLY A 77 -16.47 19.53 -2.25
CA GLY A 77 -15.15 18.91 -2.16
C GLY A 77 -14.37 19.29 -0.93
N TYR A 78 -14.06 18.30 -0.09
CA TYR A 78 -13.07 18.46 0.97
C TYR A 78 -11.66 18.33 0.37
N GLY A 79 -10.79 19.30 0.65
CA GLY A 79 -9.36 19.22 0.34
C GLY A 79 -8.99 19.12 -1.15
N ARG A 80 -9.88 19.50 -2.08
CA ARG A 80 -9.60 19.42 -3.52
C ARG A 80 -8.80 20.62 -4.01
N THR A 81 -7.89 20.38 -4.93
CA THR A 81 -7.18 21.40 -5.70
C THR A 81 -7.85 21.61 -7.07
N ILE A 82 -7.75 22.82 -7.61
CA ILE A 82 -8.31 23.14 -8.92
C ILE A 82 -7.30 22.80 -10.00
N ARG A 83 -7.77 22.14 -11.06
CA ARG A 83 -7.00 21.86 -12.29
C ARG A 83 -7.67 22.55 -13.46
N LEU A 84 -6.91 22.81 -14.50
CA LEU A 84 -7.45 23.30 -15.76
C LEU A 84 -8.18 22.16 -16.47
N ALA A 85 -9.35 22.46 -17.02
CA ALA A 85 -10.05 21.57 -17.93
C ALA A 85 -9.23 21.38 -19.22
N ASN A 86 -9.50 20.29 -19.93
CA ASN A 86 -8.94 20.05 -21.26
C ASN A 86 -9.43 21.10 -22.27
N GLU A 87 -8.76 21.19 -23.42
CA GLU A 87 -9.08 22.20 -24.46
C GLU A 87 -10.51 22.07 -25.01
N ALA A 88 -11.07 20.86 -25.01
CA ALA A 88 -12.44 20.60 -25.44
C ALA A 88 -13.48 20.94 -24.36
N MET A 89 -13.05 21.31 -23.15
CA MET A 89 -13.88 21.61 -21.99
C MET A 89 -14.83 20.47 -21.59
N SER A 90 -14.53 19.24 -21.99
CA SER A 90 -15.42 18.09 -21.77
C SER A 90 -15.36 17.54 -20.34
N ASP A 91 -14.28 17.87 -19.61
CA ASP A 91 -13.98 17.42 -18.25
C ASP A 91 -14.24 18.52 -17.19
N VAL A 92 -14.97 19.57 -17.57
CA VAL A 92 -15.35 20.63 -16.64
C VAL A 92 -16.17 20.04 -15.49
N LEU A 93 -15.75 20.36 -14.26
CA LEU A 93 -16.31 19.85 -13.00
C LEU A 93 -16.09 18.34 -12.74
N GLU A 94 -15.30 17.64 -13.56
CA GLU A 94 -14.84 16.30 -13.21
C GLU A 94 -13.95 16.32 -11.96
N THR A 95 -13.92 15.19 -11.24
CA THR A 95 -13.26 15.09 -9.94
C THR A 95 -12.43 13.81 -9.89
N GLY A 96 -11.26 13.86 -9.27
CA GLY A 96 -10.41 12.68 -9.09
C GLY A 96 -9.25 12.95 -8.13
N GLY A 97 -8.38 11.95 -7.99
CA GLY A 97 -7.21 11.98 -7.11
C GLY A 97 -7.42 11.29 -5.77
N SER A 98 -6.32 11.15 -5.01
CA SER A 98 -6.29 10.59 -3.66
C SER A 98 -5.23 11.32 -2.83
N ASP A 99 -5.51 11.51 -1.54
CA ASP A 99 -4.58 12.09 -0.57
C ASP A 99 -3.50 11.10 -0.09
N SER A 100 -3.68 9.81 -0.38
CA SER A 100 -2.72 8.76 -0.06
C SER A 100 -2.71 7.65 -1.10
N VAL A 101 -1.59 6.93 -1.13
CA VAL A 101 -1.38 5.77 -2.00
C VAL A 101 -0.75 4.64 -1.18
N THR A 102 -1.24 3.42 -1.39
CA THR A 102 -0.59 2.19 -0.92
C THR A 102 0.04 1.52 -2.13
N LEU A 103 1.36 1.26 -2.07
CA LEU A 103 2.06 0.58 -3.16
C LEU A 103 1.58 -0.86 -3.28
N SER A 104 1.25 -1.28 -4.51
CA SER A 104 1.08 -2.69 -4.87
C SER A 104 2.35 -3.23 -5.51
N VAL A 105 2.41 -4.55 -5.71
CA VAL A 105 3.52 -5.21 -6.44
C VAL A 105 3.69 -4.63 -7.84
N ASP A 106 2.59 -4.26 -8.52
CA ASP A 106 2.62 -3.66 -9.86
C ASP A 106 3.27 -2.27 -9.88
N ASN A 107 3.39 -1.61 -8.72
CA ASN A 107 4.07 -0.31 -8.61
C ASN A 107 5.57 -0.45 -8.33
N ILE A 108 6.08 -1.67 -8.12
CA ILE A 108 7.48 -1.89 -7.77
C ILE A 108 8.27 -2.30 -9.03
N PRO A 109 9.38 -1.61 -9.35
CA PRO A 109 10.27 -2.04 -10.44
C PRO A 109 10.76 -3.48 -10.24
N SER A 110 10.92 -4.22 -11.34
CA SER A 110 11.48 -5.57 -11.31
C SER A 110 12.86 -5.55 -10.66
N HIS A 111 13.05 -6.40 -9.66
CA HIS A 111 14.31 -6.58 -8.96
C HIS A 111 14.44 -8.02 -8.46
N SER A 112 15.65 -8.44 -8.16
CA SER A 112 15.94 -9.79 -7.64
C SER A 112 17.04 -9.74 -6.60
N HIS A 113 16.91 -10.55 -5.56
CA HIS A 113 17.96 -10.78 -4.57
C HIS A 113 18.44 -12.22 -4.66
N GLY A 114 19.73 -12.41 -4.90
CA GLY A 114 20.37 -13.72 -4.86
C GLY A 114 21.30 -13.79 -3.66
N PHE A 115 21.24 -14.88 -2.89
CA PHE A 115 22.33 -15.24 -2.01
C PHE A 115 22.66 -16.71 -2.13
N SER A 116 23.96 -16.98 -2.13
CA SER A 116 24.52 -18.31 -2.05
C SER A 116 25.90 -18.22 -1.42
N GLY A 117 26.32 -19.30 -0.77
CA GLY A 117 27.64 -19.40 -0.17
C GLY A 117 28.08 -20.85 -0.06
N ASN A 118 29.36 -21.05 0.25
CA ASN A 118 29.93 -22.36 0.54
C ASN A 118 30.55 -22.34 1.93
N THR A 119 30.46 -23.45 2.66
CA THR A 119 31.27 -23.66 3.87
C THR A 119 32.74 -23.79 3.47
N SER A 120 33.66 -23.51 4.40
CA SER A 120 35.06 -23.88 4.20
C SER A 120 35.19 -25.40 4.03
N SER A 121 36.14 -25.82 3.20
CA SER A 121 36.44 -27.25 3.03
C SER A 121 37.02 -27.79 4.34
N TYR A 122 36.46 -28.88 4.85
CA TYR A 122 36.95 -29.56 6.05
C TYR A 122 37.17 -31.04 5.77
N ASP A 123 38.34 -31.54 6.13
CA ASP A 123 38.69 -32.94 5.98
C ASP A 123 38.35 -33.71 7.26
N HIS A 124 37.35 -34.57 7.17
CA HIS A 124 36.97 -35.43 8.29
C HIS A 124 37.93 -36.61 8.48
N GLY A 125 38.84 -36.86 7.54
CA GLY A 125 39.77 -37.98 7.57
C GLY A 125 39.06 -39.32 7.58
N THR A 126 39.70 -40.31 8.21
CA THR A 126 39.16 -41.65 8.40
C THR A 126 38.40 -41.73 9.72
N ARG A 127 37.17 -42.27 9.70
CA ARG A 127 36.34 -42.50 10.89
C ARG A 127 36.09 -43.99 11.09
N THR A 128 36.04 -44.40 12.37
CA THR A 128 35.84 -45.80 12.77
C THR A 128 34.41 -45.99 13.27
N THR A 129 33.76 -47.08 12.88
CA THR A 129 32.43 -47.45 13.38
C THR A 129 32.47 -47.89 14.84
N SER A 130 31.33 -47.89 15.53
CA SER A 130 31.22 -48.55 16.83
C SER A 130 31.54 -50.05 16.70
N THR A 131 32.16 -50.60 17.72
CA THR A 131 32.51 -52.03 17.79
C THR A 131 31.33 -52.78 18.40
N ASN A 132 30.69 -53.66 17.63
CA ASN A 132 29.52 -54.44 18.04
C ASN A 132 29.54 -55.79 17.30
N GLY A 133 28.61 -56.68 17.64
CA GLY A 133 28.37 -57.90 16.86
C GLY A 133 29.17 -59.12 17.32
N ASN A 134 29.91 -59.03 18.43
CA ASN A 134 30.39 -60.23 19.08
C ASN A 134 29.19 -61.05 19.57
N HIS A 135 29.04 -62.23 19.01
CA HIS A 135 28.11 -63.23 19.52
C HIS A 135 28.63 -64.61 19.17
N ASN A 136 28.31 -65.59 20.00
CA ASN A 136 28.49 -66.99 19.71
C ASN A 136 27.14 -67.71 19.78
N HIS A 137 27.07 -68.88 19.16
CA HIS A 137 25.93 -69.77 19.26
C HIS A 137 26.36 -70.98 20.09
N GLY A 138 25.63 -71.26 21.16
CA GLY A 138 25.79 -72.47 21.97
C GLY A 138 24.83 -73.56 21.51
N ILE A 139 25.32 -74.79 21.38
CA ILE A 139 24.51 -75.98 21.13
C ILE A 139 24.79 -77.00 22.23
N GLU A 140 23.74 -77.41 22.94
CA GLU A 140 23.84 -78.45 23.95
C GLU A 140 23.74 -79.83 23.28
N HIS A 141 24.76 -80.66 23.44
CA HIS A 141 24.71 -82.05 23.03
C HIS A 141 24.76 -82.97 24.24
N ARG A 142 23.75 -83.85 24.34
CA ARG A 142 23.69 -84.91 25.34
C ARG A 142 23.96 -86.24 24.65
N VAL A 143 25.16 -86.77 24.86
CA VAL A 143 25.51 -88.12 24.38
C VAL A 143 25.35 -89.08 25.55
N ASN A 144 24.53 -90.12 25.37
CA ASN A 144 24.35 -91.18 26.35
C ASN A 144 25.53 -92.14 26.22
N ASN A 145 26.34 -92.25 27.29
CA ASN A 145 27.62 -92.94 27.26
C ASN A 145 27.43 -94.47 27.42
N TYR A 146 26.77 -95.12 26.46
CA TYR A 146 26.83 -96.58 26.31
C TYR A 146 27.97 -96.89 25.34
N ALA A 147 29.12 -97.29 25.88
CA ALA A 147 30.33 -97.60 25.13
C ALA A 147 30.07 -98.69 24.08
N ASN A 148 30.18 -98.35 22.79
CA ASN A 148 30.26 -99.33 21.70
C ASN A 148 31.64 -100.02 21.77
N SER A 149 31.65 -101.33 22.06
CA SER A 149 32.84 -102.18 22.17
C SER A 149 33.37 -102.68 20.83
N THR A 150 32.88 -102.17 19.70
CA THR A 150 33.31 -102.58 18.35
C THR A 150 33.65 -101.36 17.52
N GLY A 151 34.92 -101.28 17.10
CA GLY A 151 35.55 -100.12 16.48
C GLY A 151 34.71 -99.40 15.42
N GLY A 152 34.21 -98.22 15.79
CA GLY A 152 33.51 -97.31 14.89
C GLY A 152 33.42 -95.93 15.51
N ASN A 153 34.18 -94.99 14.93
CA ASN A 153 34.24 -93.54 15.13
C ASN A 153 34.24 -93.00 16.56
N ASP A 154 35.23 -92.17 16.91
CA ASP A 154 35.03 -91.14 17.92
C ASP A 154 33.94 -90.16 17.42
N VAL A 155 32.71 -90.54 17.71
CA VAL A 155 31.64 -89.68 18.18
C VAL A 155 32.20 -88.94 19.40
N MET A 156 32.24 -87.61 19.37
CA MET A 156 32.83 -86.79 20.43
C MET A 156 32.47 -87.31 21.84
N LYS A 157 33.46 -87.79 22.60
CA LYS A 157 33.28 -88.22 23.99
C LYS A 157 33.20 -86.99 24.90
N THR A 158 32.01 -86.67 25.38
CA THR A 158 31.84 -85.65 26.41
C THR A 158 31.24 -86.26 27.67
N GLY A 159 31.93 -86.12 28.80
CA GLY A 159 31.46 -86.66 30.09
C GLY A 159 30.24 -85.90 30.60
N GLY A 160 29.03 -86.40 30.34
CA GLY A 160 27.80 -85.70 30.67
C GLY A 160 27.52 -84.54 29.69
N GLY A 161 26.27 -84.06 29.68
CA GLY A 161 25.80 -83.06 28.72
C GLY A 161 26.79 -81.89 28.60
N THR A 162 27.30 -81.67 27.39
CA THR A 162 28.35 -80.68 27.14
C THR A 162 27.85 -79.68 26.10
N THR A 163 28.01 -78.41 26.43
CA THR A 163 27.64 -77.30 25.55
C THR A 163 28.84 -76.91 24.72
N PHE A 164 28.68 -76.97 23.40
CA PHE A 164 29.68 -76.50 22.46
C PHE A 164 29.30 -75.11 21.98
N TYR A 165 30.26 -74.20 21.98
CA TYR A 165 30.07 -72.86 21.44
C TYR A 165 30.79 -72.77 20.10
N THR A 166 30.13 -72.16 19.11
CA THR A 166 30.86 -71.66 17.94
C THR A 166 31.89 -70.64 18.41
N LYS A 167 33.06 -70.60 17.79
CA LYS A 167 34.02 -69.54 18.07
C LYS A 167 33.44 -68.22 17.57
N ASP A 168 33.43 -67.21 18.41
CA ASP A 168 33.29 -65.83 17.96
C ASP A 168 34.66 -65.26 17.55
N SER A 169 34.63 -64.15 16.82
CA SER A 169 35.82 -63.41 16.41
C SER A 169 35.95 -62.07 17.16
N GLY A 170 35.33 -61.97 18.34
CA GLY A 170 35.28 -60.73 19.12
C GLY A 170 34.45 -59.63 18.47
N GLU A 171 34.35 -58.50 19.16
CA GLU A 171 33.77 -57.30 18.59
C GLU A 171 34.76 -56.72 17.59
N HIS A 172 34.29 -56.27 16.42
CA HIS A 172 35.12 -55.56 15.46
C HIS A 172 34.47 -54.27 14.98
N SER A 173 35.29 -53.40 14.40
CA SER A 173 34.89 -52.14 13.80
C SER A 173 35.47 -52.02 12.39
N HIS A 174 34.86 -51.14 11.60
CA HIS A 174 35.32 -50.80 10.26
C HIS A 174 35.77 -49.35 10.21
N THR A 175 36.59 -49.02 9.22
CA THR A 175 37.01 -47.65 8.95
C THR A 175 36.46 -47.16 7.62
N VAL A 176 36.10 -45.87 7.55
CA VAL A 176 35.58 -45.20 6.36
C VAL A 176 36.32 -43.88 6.16
N GLN A 177 36.85 -43.66 4.96
CA GLN A 177 37.44 -42.38 4.58
C GLN A 177 36.34 -41.43 4.06
N ILE A 178 36.19 -40.28 4.71
CA ILE A 178 35.19 -39.27 4.34
C ILE A 178 35.81 -38.19 3.45
N GLY A 179 37.04 -37.78 3.75
CA GLY A 179 37.80 -36.80 2.97
C GLY A 179 37.30 -35.35 3.11
N SER A 180 37.99 -34.46 2.39
CA SER A 180 37.69 -33.04 2.32
C SER A 180 36.46 -32.77 1.48
N HIS A 181 35.46 -32.10 2.06
CA HIS A 181 34.30 -31.62 1.33
C HIS A 181 33.78 -30.31 1.91
N SER A 182 32.89 -29.67 1.16
CA SER A 182 32.19 -28.45 1.53
C SER A 182 30.71 -28.56 1.16
N HIS A 183 29.87 -27.76 1.83
CA HIS A 183 28.45 -27.66 1.51
C HIS A 183 28.13 -26.29 0.93
N SER A 184 27.29 -26.27 -0.11
CA SER A 184 26.66 -25.04 -0.60
C SER A 184 25.36 -24.78 0.15
N PHE A 185 25.03 -23.52 0.39
CA PHE A 185 23.74 -23.11 0.94
C PHE A 185 23.18 -21.89 0.20
N SER A 186 21.85 -21.77 0.21
CA SER A 186 21.07 -20.67 -0.37
C SER A 186 19.72 -20.57 0.34
N GLY A 187 18.96 -19.51 0.09
CA GLY A 187 17.62 -19.33 0.65
C GLY A 187 17.03 -17.96 0.30
N THR A 188 16.16 -17.45 1.17
CA THR A 188 15.51 -16.14 1.03
C THR A 188 15.73 -15.26 2.25
N THR A 189 15.91 -13.95 2.05
CA THR A 189 15.90 -12.97 3.15
C THR A 189 14.46 -12.74 3.60
N GLY A 190 14.28 -12.19 4.81
CA GLY A 190 12.97 -11.80 5.30
C GLY A 190 12.32 -10.71 4.43
N SER A 191 11.00 -10.56 4.55
CA SER A 191 10.25 -9.49 3.88
C SER A 191 10.64 -8.11 4.43
N THR A 192 10.75 -7.13 3.55
CA THR A 192 10.98 -5.72 3.90
C THR A 192 9.78 -4.87 3.46
N GLY A 193 9.43 -3.86 4.26
CA GLY A 193 8.30 -2.96 4.02
C GLY A 193 7.05 -3.33 4.83
N GLY A 194 6.32 -2.31 5.29
CA GLY A 194 5.14 -2.46 6.15
C GLY A 194 3.79 -2.34 5.44
N GLY A 195 3.78 -2.17 4.11
CA GLY A 195 2.58 -1.97 3.31
C GLY A 195 1.75 -0.73 3.69
N GLN A 196 2.34 0.21 4.45
CA GLN A 196 1.65 1.41 4.90
C GLN A 196 1.46 2.38 3.75
N SER A 197 0.30 3.03 3.71
CA SER A 197 0.06 4.12 2.78
C SER A 197 1.01 5.28 3.08
N PHE A 198 1.46 5.97 2.04
CA PHE A 198 2.14 7.25 2.19
C PHE A 198 1.24 8.38 1.69
N ILE A 199 1.45 9.57 2.25
CA ILE A 199 0.66 10.76 1.95
C ILE A 199 1.18 11.39 0.66
N THR A 200 0.27 11.68 -0.26
CA THR A 200 0.50 12.40 -1.53
C THR A 200 -0.14 13.79 -1.54
N LYS A 201 -0.71 14.20 -0.40
CA LYS A 201 -1.33 15.50 -0.17
C LYS A 201 -0.27 16.62 -0.18
N ASN A 202 -0.42 17.57 -1.10
CA ASN A 202 0.38 18.80 -1.11
C ASN A 202 -0.01 19.72 0.05
N GLU A 203 0.85 20.68 0.39
CA GLU A 203 0.45 21.80 1.25
C GLU A 203 -0.58 22.68 0.53
N TYR A 204 -1.62 23.13 1.24
CA TYR A 204 -2.69 23.94 0.66
C TYR A 204 -3.35 24.86 1.68
N ILE A 205 -4.08 25.85 1.14
CA ILE A 205 -5.02 26.69 1.88
C ILE A 205 -6.43 26.37 1.37
N ASN A 206 -7.36 26.10 2.29
CA ASN A 206 -8.76 25.83 1.94
C ASN A 206 -9.54 27.15 1.85
N LEU A 207 -10.21 27.34 0.72
CA LEU A 207 -11.21 28.39 0.52
C LEU A 207 -12.57 27.75 0.17
N ILE A 208 -13.66 28.48 0.41
CA ILE A 208 -14.99 28.04 0.03
C ILE A 208 -15.27 28.47 -1.40
N ALA A 209 -15.49 27.51 -2.30
CA ALA A 209 -15.73 27.79 -3.70
C ALA A 209 -17.22 27.63 -4.09
N TRP A 210 -17.71 28.57 -4.90
CA TRP A 210 -19.06 28.58 -5.45
C TRP A 210 -19.01 28.91 -6.94
N TYR A 211 -19.93 28.36 -7.72
CA TYR A 211 -20.12 28.76 -9.11
C TYR A 211 -21.56 29.19 -9.37
N ARG A 212 -21.74 30.18 -10.26
CA ARG A 212 -23.06 30.72 -10.59
C ARG A 212 -23.80 29.78 -11.53
N VAL A 213 -25.05 29.46 -11.22
CA VAL A 213 -25.92 28.57 -12.03
C VAL A 213 -27.06 29.32 -12.71
N SER A 214 -27.49 30.46 -12.18
CA SER A 214 -28.43 31.38 -12.84
C SER A 214 -28.28 32.81 -12.34
#